data_AF-A0AAW9MR74-F1
#
_entry.id   AF-A0AAW9MR74-F1
#
_cell.length_a   1.000
_cell.length_b   1.000
_cell.length_c   1.000
_cell.angle_alpha   90.00
_cell.angle_beta   90.00
_cell.angle_gamma   90.00
#
_symmetry.space_group_name_H-M   'P 1'
#
loop_
_entity.id
_entity.type
_entity.pdbx_description
1 polymer ?
#
loop_
_entity_poly.entity_id
_entity_poly.type
_entity_poly.pdbx_seq_one_letter_code
_entity_poly.pdbx_strand_id
1 'polypeptide(L)'
;MFKIFKKIKWFFSYYKKEYTVAILLMLTSYGLFLVPPKIIGEVSDLISKRTLTKEVLFSKVILLLVVTIVIYLSNLIWQYFIFRSNDEIGRIVRSNLAKKILWESPRFFEINSTGSLMGKITTDVSNLAEMSGSGVLSFFESFVALSIYLVAMLMIDPLLCLVSFIPLPLIAVFTKYVSARLYSLF
;
A
#
# COMPACT_ATOMS: atom_id res chain seq x y z
N MET A 1 10.21 15.11 11.75
CA MET A 1 9.90 13.89 10.96
C MET A 1 11.13 13.28 10.28
N PHE A 2 11.85 13.98 9.39
CA PHE A 2 12.96 13.41 8.59
C PHE A 2 14.16 12.81 9.37
N LYS A 3 14.41 13.25 10.61
CA LYS A 3 15.48 12.69 11.46
C LYS A 3 15.22 11.24 11.89
N ILE A 4 13.96 10.81 11.99
CA ILE A 4 13.56 9.45 12.39
C ILE A 4 13.84 8.47 11.25
N PHE A 5 13.49 8.82 10.01
CA PHE A 5 13.82 8.03 8.82
C PHE A 5 15.33 7.79 8.67
N LYS A 6 16.16 8.81 8.98
CA LYS A 6 17.62 8.65 8.97
C LYS A 6 18.12 7.64 10.02
N LYS A 7 17.46 7.57 11.19
CA LYS A 7 17.78 6.59 12.25
C LYS A 7 17.32 5.17 11.94
N ILE A 8 16.36 4.99 11.02
CA ILE A 8 15.83 3.67 10.62
C ILE A 8 16.45 3.21 9.28
N LYS A 9 17.31 4.03 8.66
CA LYS A 9 18.01 3.69 7.41
C LYS A 9 18.78 2.36 7.47
N TRP A 10 19.32 1.99 8.64
CA TRP A 10 20.00 0.71 8.82
C TRP A 10 19.06 -0.48 8.57
N PHE A 11 17.77 -0.34 8.92
CA PHE A 11 16.77 -1.38 8.75
C PHE A 11 16.45 -1.62 7.27
N PHE A 12 16.20 -0.54 6.52
CA PHE A 12 16.05 -0.62 5.07
C PHE A 12 17.29 -1.21 4.40
N SER A 13 18.48 -1.06 5.00
CA SER A 13 19.70 -1.69 4.50
C SER A 13 19.81 -3.17 4.80
N TYR A 14 19.18 -3.65 5.88
CA TYR A 14 19.21 -5.05 6.29
C TYR A 14 18.22 -5.89 5.45
N TYR A 15 17.03 -5.35 5.18
CA TYR A 15 15.96 -6.03 4.41
C TYR A 15 15.95 -5.69 2.90
N LYS A 16 17.05 -5.15 2.35
CA LYS A 16 17.08 -4.66 0.96
C LYS A 16 16.58 -5.68 -0.06
N LYS A 17 16.87 -6.97 0.14
CA LYS A 17 16.53 -8.03 -0.81
C LYS A 17 15.02 -8.28 -0.82
N GLU A 18 14.43 -8.44 0.36
CA GLU A 18 13.00 -8.63 0.57
C GLU A 18 12.20 -7.44 0.04
N TYR A 19 12.66 -6.22 0.33
CA TYR A 19 12.06 -4.99 -0.22
C TYR A 19 12.16 -4.91 -1.74
N THR A 20 13.31 -5.26 -2.33
CA THR A 20 13.48 -5.21 -3.79
C THR A 20 12.59 -6.23 -4.49
N VAL A 21 12.52 -7.46 -3.96
CA VAL A 21 11.64 -8.51 -4.49
C VAL A 21 10.18 -8.11 -4.36
N ALA A 22 9.77 -7.57 -3.21
CA ALA A 22 8.40 -7.10 -2.99
C ALA A 22 8.03 -5.97 -3.96
N ILE A 23 8.91 -4.98 -4.15
CA ILE A 23 8.68 -3.86 -5.08
C ILE A 23 8.57 -4.34 -6.54
N LEU A 24 9.43 -5.27 -6.97
CA LEU A 24 9.37 -5.82 -8.34
C LEU A 24 8.08 -6.62 -8.58
N LEU A 25 7.69 -7.47 -7.63
CA LEU A 25 6.44 -8.22 -7.69
C LEU A 25 5.21 -7.31 -7.64
N MET A 26 5.27 -6.25 -6.83
CA MET A 26 4.23 -5.24 -6.74
C MET A 26 4.07 -4.52 -8.10
N LEU A 27 5.15 -4.00 -8.69
CA LEU A 27 5.11 -3.36 -10.00
C LEU A 27 4.53 -4.28 -11.09
N THR A 28 4.95 -5.54 -11.08
CA THR A 28 4.44 -6.55 -12.03
C THR A 28 2.95 -6.81 -11.81
N SER A 29 2.52 -6.94 -10.55
CA SER A 29 1.11 -7.15 -10.19
C SER A 29 0.24 -6.01 -10.69
N TYR A 30 0.63 -4.76 -10.42
CA TYR A 30 -0.12 -3.57 -10.85
C TYR A 30 -0.15 -3.42 -12.37
N GLY A 31 0.92 -3.79 -13.08
CA GLY A 31 0.89 -3.90 -14.55
C GLY A 31 -0.11 -4.95 -15.04
N LEU A 32 -0.14 -6.13 -14.40
CA LEU A 32 -1.09 -7.20 -14.73
C LEU A 32 -2.54 -6.85 -14.40
N PHE A 33 -2.79 -6.00 -13.40
CA PHE A 33 -4.12 -5.47 -13.10
C PHE A 33 -4.75 -4.68 -14.26
N LEU A 34 -3.97 -4.22 -15.24
CA LEU A 34 -4.47 -3.59 -16.47
C LEU A 34 -5.01 -4.60 -17.50
N VAL A 35 -4.70 -5.88 -17.36
CA VAL A 35 -5.08 -6.90 -18.35
C VAL A 35 -6.59 -7.20 -18.32
N PRO A 36 -7.24 -7.42 -17.17
CA PRO A 36 -8.70 -7.63 -17.12
C PRO A 36 -9.53 -6.51 -17.77
N PRO A 37 -9.35 -5.20 -17.45
CA PRO A 37 -10.13 -4.15 -18.11
C PRO A 37 -9.85 -4.06 -19.61
N LYS A 38 -8.62 -4.33 -20.05
CA LYS A 38 -8.29 -4.40 -21.48
C LYS A 38 -9.01 -5.55 -22.19
N ILE A 39 -9.05 -6.74 -21.58
CA ILE A 39 -9.79 -7.90 -22.11
C ILE A 39 -11.29 -7.58 -22.19
N ILE A 40 -11.84 -6.95 -21.16
CA ILE A 40 -13.26 -6.54 -21.14
C ILE A 40 -13.55 -5.55 -22.27
N GLY A 41 -12.69 -4.56 -22.48
CA GLY A 41 -12.80 -3.62 -23.60
C GLY A 41 -12.76 -4.30 -24.97
N GLU A 42 -11.77 -5.17 -25.19
CA GLU A 42 -11.64 -5.92 -26.45
C GLU A 42 -12.86 -6.83 -26.72
N VAL A 43 -13.37 -7.51 -25.69
CA VAL A 43 -14.57 -8.35 -25.81
C VAL A 43 -15.80 -7.49 -26.09
N SER A 44 -15.92 -6.33 -25.45
CA SER A 44 -17.01 -5.37 -25.71
C SER A 44 -16.98 -4.86 -27.16
N ASP A 45 -15.81 -4.56 -27.70
CA ASP A 45 -15.64 -4.14 -29.09
C ASP A 45 -16.02 -5.25 -30.09
N LEU A 46 -15.62 -6.50 -29.80
CA LEU A 46 -15.97 -7.66 -30.62
C LEU A 46 -17.49 -7.94 -30.61
N ILE A 47 -18.16 -7.71 -29.48
CA ILE A 47 -19.62 -7.79 -29.37
C ILE A 47 -20.27 -6.69 -30.22
N SER A 48 -19.79 -5.44 -30.09
CA SER A 48 -20.29 -4.29 -30.86
C SER A 48 -20.16 -4.52 -32.38
N LYS A 49 -19.04 -5.11 -32.82
CA LYS A 49 -18.79 -5.43 -34.24
C LYS A 49 -19.49 -6.71 -34.72
N ARG A 50 -20.19 -7.44 -33.83
CA ARG A 50 -20.83 -8.75 -34.09
C ARG A 50 -19.89 -9.82 -34.67
N THR A 51 -18.58 -9.69 -34.46
CA THR A 51 -17.56 -10.64 -34.93
C THR A 51 -17.10 -11.60 -33.84
N LEU A 52 -17.86 -11.72 -32.75
CA LEU A 52 -17.46 -12.54 -31.60
C LEU A 52 -17.65 -14.04 -31.90
N THR A 53 -16.53 -14.76 -32.01
CA THR A 53 -16.51 -16.22 -32.10
C THR A 53 -16.41 -16.85 -30.71
N LYS A 54 -17.09 -17.99 -30.51
CA LYS A 54 -17.04 -18.77 -29.25
C LYS A 54 -15.60 -19.13 -28.83
N GLU A 55 -14.74 -19.44 -29.79
CA GLU A 55 -13.33 -19.77 -29.57
C GLU A 55 -12.53 -18.60 -28.98
N VAL A 56 -12.73 -17.40 -29.53
CA VAL A 56 -12.08 -16.17 -29.03
C VAL A 56 -12.55 -15.88 -27.60
N LEU A 57 -13.85 -16.03 -27.33
CA LEU A 57 -14.39 -15.82 -25.99
C LEU A 57 -13.77 -16.80 -24.98
N PHE A 58 -13.72 -18.10 -25.28
CA PHE A 58 -13.11 -19.10 -24.41
C PHE A 58 -11.63 -18.81 -24.15
N SER A 59 -10.87 -18.44 -25.19
CA SER A 59 -9.47 -18.06 -25.05
C SER A 59 -9.29 -16.86 -24.11
N LYS A 60 -10.12 -15.82 -24.23
CA LYS A 60 -10.08 -14.62 -23.38
C LYS A 60 -10.44 -14.93 -21.93
N VAL A 61 -11.41 -15.82 -21.69
CA VAL A 61 -11.79 -16.26 -20.33
C VAL A 61 -10.66 -17.05 -19.66
N ILE A 62 -10.03 -17.97 -20.39
CA ILE A 62 -8.88 -18.74 -19.89
C ILE A 62 -7.72 -17.79 -19.55
N LEU A 63 -7.43 -16.84 -20.44
CA LEU A 63 -6.41 -15.82 -20.19
C LEU A 63 -6.71 -15.02 -18.92
N LEU A 64 -7.96 -14.60 -18.72
CA LEU A 64 -8.39 -13.87 -17.52
C LEU A 64 -8.18 -14.69 -16.26
N LEU A 65 -8.54 -15.99 -16.27
CA LEU A 65 -8.30 -16.89 -15.14
C LEU A 65 -6.80 -17.01 -14.81
N VAL A 66 -5.96 -17.27 -15.82
CA VAL A 66 -4.51 -17.40 -15.63
C VAL A 66 -3.92 -16.12 -15.06
N VAL A 67 -4.26 -14.96 -15.63
CA VAL A 67 -3.78 -13.66 -15.17
C VAL A 67 -4.22 -13.40 -13.72
N THR A 68 -5.46 -13.71 -13.38
CA THR A 68 -5.99 -13.51 -12.02
C THR A 68 -5.23 -14.37 -11.00
N ILE A 69 -4.92 -15.61 -11.34
CA ILE A 69 -4.13 -16.51 -10.49
C ILE A 69 -2.71 -15.95 -10.30
N VAL A 70 -2.07 -15.46 -11.37
CA VAL A 70 -0.72 -14.86 -11.29
C VAL A 70 -0.72 -13.61 -10.42
N ILE A 71 -1.71 -12.73 -10.59
CA ILE A 71 -1.89 -11.54 -9.75
C ILE A 71 -2.05 -11.96 -8.28
N TYR A 72 -2.91 -12.93 -8.00
CA TYR A 72 -3.16 -13.39 -6.64
C TYR A 72 -1.90 -13.95 -5.97
N LEU A 73 -1.18 -14.85 -6.66
CA LEU A 73 0.07 -15.42 -6.15
C LEU A 73 1.14 -14.35 -5.93
N SER A 74 1.28 -13.40 -6.87
CA SER A 74 2.21 -12.30 -6.73
C SER A 74 1.87 -11.43 -5.51
N ASN A 75 0.58 -11.14 -5.31
CA ASN A 75 0.09 -10.39 -4.15
C ASN A 75 0.39 -11.08 -2.83
N LEU A 76 0.12 -12.37 -2.72
CA LEU A 76 0.46 -13.13 -1.53
C LEU A 76 1.96 -13.06 -1.20
N ILE A 77 2.81 -13.23 -2.20
CA ILE A 77 4.26 -13.26 -2.00
C ILE A 77 4.77 -11.89 -1.56
N TRP A 78 4.41 -10.80 -2.25
CA TRP A 78 4.93 -9.49 -1.90
C TRP A 78 4.37 -9.00 -0.56
N GLN A 79 3.08 -9.23 -0.27
CA GLN A 79 2.48 -8.89 1.03
C GLN A 79 3.17 -9.63 2.17
N TYR A 80 3.46 -10.93 2.00
CA TYR A 80 4.18 -11.71 3.00
C TYR A 80 5.55 -11.10 3.34
N PHE A 81 6.33 -10.70 2.33
CA PHE A 81 7.63 -10.05 2.57
C PHE A 81 7.50 -8.73 3.33
N ILE A 82 6.47 -7.94 3.02
CA ILE A 82 6.20 -6.68 3.70
C ILE A 82 5.81 -6.90 5.16
N PHE A 83 4.81 -7.72 5.44
CA PHE A 83 4.34 -7.95 6.81
C PHE A 83 5.44 -8.56 7.68
N ARG A 84 6.18 -9.52 7.15
CA ARG A 84 7.34 -10.12 7.84
C ARG A 84 8.40 -9.09 8.20
N SER A 85 8.68 -8.14 7.30
CA SER A 85 9.65 -7.07 7.55
C SER A 85 9.17 -6.16 8.68
N ASN A 86 7.88 -5.79 8.68
CA ASN A 86 7.28 -4.90 9.68
C ASN A 86 7.36 -5.49 11.10
N ASP A 87 7.02 -6.77 11.25
CA ASP A 87 7.02 -7.44 12.54
C ASP A 87 8.43 -7.54 13.13
N GLU A 88 9.45 -7.74 12.30
CA GLU A 88 10.83 -7.79 12.77
C GLU A 88 11.32 -6.42 13.28
N ILE A 89 10.97 -5.30 12.61
CA ILE A 89 11.32 -3.95 13.11
C ILE A 89 10.81 -3.79 14.53
N GLY A 90 9.52 -4.08 14.72
CA GLY A 90 8.85 -3.95 16.00
C GLY A 90 9.56 -4.79 17.05
N ARG A 91 9.91 -6.04 16.72
CA ARG A 91 10.63 -6.96 17.62
C ARG A 91 12.00 -6.42 18.04
N ILE A 92 12.82 -5.95 17.08
CA ILE A 92 14.18 -5.47 17.35
C ILE A 92 14.14 -4.18 18.18
N VAL A 93 13.31 -3.22 17.79
CA VAL A 93 13.19 -1.93 18.48
C VAL A 93 12.65 -2.15 19.90
N ARG A 94 11.62 -2.98 20.05
CA ARG A 94 11.03 -3.32 21.36
C ARG A 94 12.07 -3.99 22.27
N SER A 95 12.83 -4.95 21.76
CA SER A 95 13.86 -5.65 22.54
C SER A 95 14.97 -4.70 23.00
N ASN A 96 15.47 -3.84 22.11
CA ASN A 96 16.52 -2.87 22.45
C ASN A 96 16.04 -1.81 23.44
N LEU A 97 14.81 -1.32 23.28
CA LEU A 97 14.23 -0.33 24.18
C LEU A 97 13.97 -0.92 25.57
N ALA A 98 13.42 -2.15 25.63
CA ALA A 98 13.20 -2.85 26.89
C ALA A 98 14.51 -3.11 27.62
N LYS A 99 15.55 -3.60 26.92
CA LYS A 99 16.89 -3.77 27.50
C LYS A 99 17.41 -2.45 28.06
N LYS A 100 17.34 -1.36 27.28
CA LYS A 100 17.84 -0.07 27.75
C LYS A 100 17.12 0.39 29.02
N ILE A 101 15.79 0.33 29.04
CA ILE A 101 14.98 0.75 30.20
C ILE A 101 15.34 -0.08 31.43
N LEU A 102 15.51 -1.39 31.29
CA LEU A 102 15.87 -2.27 32.42
C LEU A 102 17.26 -2.01 33.02
N TRP A 103 18.16 -1.37 32.28
CA TRP A 103 19.51 -1.02 32.74
C TRP A 103 19.62 0.43 33.27
N GLU A 104 18.51 1.18 33.34
CA GLU A 104 18.51 2.53 33.87
C GLU A 104 18.54 2.56 35.41
N SER A 105 18.96 3.70 35.97
CA SER A 105 19.07 3.89 37.42
C SER A 105 17.71 3.80 38.14
N PRO A 106 17.66 3.44 39.44
CA PRO A 106 16.41 3.42 40.22
C PRO A 106 15.65 4.75 40.19
N ARG A 107 16.37 5.88 40.23
CA ARG A 107 15.79 7.24 40.12
C ARG A 107 15.01 7.45 38.83
N PHE A 108 15.38 6.78 37.74
CA PHE A 108 14.62 6.85 36.48
C PHE A 108 13.21 6.30 36.63
N PHE A 109 13.04 5.22 37.40
CA PHE A 109 11.74 4.58 37.65
C PHE A 109 10.88 5.33 38.67
N GLU A 110 11.48 6.14 39.54
CA GLU A 110 10.73 7.05 40.42
C GLU A 110 10.07 8.20 39.64
N ILE A 111 10.72 8.67 38.57
CA ILE A 111 10.25 9.81 37.77
C ILE A 111 9.30 9.35 36.65
N ASN A 112 9.48 8.13 36.11
CA ASN A 112 8.69 7.62 35.00
C ASN A 112 7.76 6.49 35.47
N SER A 113 6.45 6.71 35.39
CA SER A 113 5.46 5.66 35.69
C SER A 113 5.63 4.43 34.79
N THR A 114 5.51 3.25 35.39
CA THR A 114 5.51 1.96 34.69
C THR A 114 4.54 1.94 33.51
N GLY A 115 3.36 2.55 33.64
CA GLY A 115 2.38 2.63 32.56
C GLY A 115 2.87 3.44 31.35
N SER A 116 3.57 4.56 31.60
CA SER A 116 4.18 5.37 30.54
C SER A 116 5.30 4.60 29.83
N LEU A 117 6.14 3.89 30.58
CA LEU A 117 7.21 3.07 30.03
C LEU A 117 6.67 1.91 29.19
N MET A 118 5.62 1.23 29.67
CA MET A 118 4.95 0.17 28.92
C MET A 118 4.32 0.68 27.63
N GLY A 119 3.63 1.83 27.67
CA GLY A 119 3.08 2.47 26.46
C GLY A 119 4.15 2.80 25.42
N LYS A 120 5.33 3.25 25.85
CA LYS A 120 6.48 3.48 24.95
C LYS A 120 7.01 2.20 24.33
N ILE A 121 7.03 1.08 25.07
CA ILE A 121 7.54 -0.21 24.59
C ILE A 121 6.53 -0.92 23.66
N THR A 122 5.23 -0.74 23.91
CA THR A 122 4.17 -1.39 23.15
C THR A 122 3.65 -0.50 22.04
N THR A 123 2.88 0.53 22.37
CA THR A 123 2.14 1.38 21.43
C THR A 123 3.06 2.21 20.55
N ASP A 124 4.02 2.94 21.14
CA ASP A 124 4.89 3.81 20.35
C ASP A 124 5.79 3.01 19.40
N VAL A 125 6.30 1.85 19.85
CA VAL A 125 7.11 0.97 18.99
C VAL A 125 6.25 0.33 17.91
N SER A 126 5.03 -0.12 18.20
CA SER A 126 4.12 -0.66 17.19
C SER A 126 3.79 0.39 16.13
N ASN A 127 3.42 1.61 16.55
CA ASN A 127 3.13 2.72 15.63
C ASN A 127 4.37 3.07 14.80
N LEU A 128 5.57 3.08 15.40
CA LEU A 128 6.80 3.35 14.68
C LEU A 128 7.14 2.25 13.67
N ALA A 129 6.91 0.98 14.00
CA ALA A 129 7.09 -0.15 13.10
C ALA A 129 6.09 -0.09 11.93
N GLU A 130 4.83 0.20 12.21
CA GLU A 130 3.79 0.39 11.21
C GLU A 130 4.12 1.55 10.27
N MET A 131 4.43 2.74 10.82
CA MET A 131 4.77 3.91 10.01
C MET A 131 6.02 3.69 9.14
N SER A 132 7.04 3.00 9.65
CA SER A 132 8.31 2.79 8.93
C SER A 132 8.25 1.63 7.95
N GLY A 133 7.42 0.63 8.24
CA GLY A 133 7.21 -0.58 7.47
C GLY A 133 6.07 -0.42 6.48
N SER A 134 4.86 -0.82 6.87
CA SER A 134 3.66 -0.77 6.03
C SER A 134 3.33 0.64 5.55
N GLY A 135 3.47 1.67 6.39
CA GLY A 135 3.11 3.04 6.04
C GLY A 135 3.89 3.59 4.84
N VAL A 136 5.22 3.45 4.85
CA VAL A 136 6.07 3.86 3.71
C VAL A 136 5.76 3.05 2.45
N LEU A 137 5.55 1.74 2.62
CA LEU A 137 5.24 0.84 1.52
C LEU A 137 3.89 1.13 0.90
N SER A 138 2.83 1.28 1.70
CA SER A 138 1.48 1.62 1.23
C SER A 138 1.44 2.99 0.56
N PHE A 139 2.24 3.96 1.03
CA PHE A 139 2.42 5.23 0.31
C PHE A 139 3.02 5.01 -1.07
N PHE A 140 4.12 4.25 -1.17
CA PHE A 140 4.77 3.95 -2.43
C PHE A 140 3.88 3.11 -3.36
N GLU A 141 3.18 2.14 -2.81
CA GLU A 141 2.18 1.31 -3.48
C GLU A 141 1.08 2.18 -4.09
N SER A 142 0.46 3.04 -3.27
CA SER A 142 -0.59 3.95 -3.73
C SER A 142 -0.09 4.87 -4.84
N PHE A 143 1.14 5.37 -4.70
CA PHE A 143 1.78 6.20 -5.72
C PHE A 143 2.00 5.44 -7.04
N VAL A 144 2.52 4.22 -6.97
CA VAL A 144 2.75 3.35 -8.13
C VAL A 144 1.42 2.99 -8.80
N ALA A 145 0.43 2.55 -8.03
CA ALA A 145 -0.89 2.19 -8.52
C ALA A 145 -1.54 3.38 -9.24
N LEU A 146 -1.56 4.55 -8.59
CA LEU A 146 -2.09 5.78 -9.17
C LEU A 146 -1.36 6.13 -10.46
N SER A 147 -0.03 6.07 -10.48
CA SER A 147 0.77 6.39 -11.66
C SER A 147 0.47 5.45 -12.84
N ILE A 148 0.45 4.13 -12.59
CA ILE A 148 0.18 3.13 -13.63
C ILE A 148 -1.22 3.29 -14.20
N TYR A 149 -2.23 3.41 -13.33
CA TYR A 149 -3.63 3.56 -13.77
C TYR A 149 -3.86 4.89 -14.49
N LEU A 150 -3.26 5.98 -14.01
CA LEU A 150 -3.36 7.29 -14.66
C LEU A 150 -2.75 7.26 -16.07
N VAL A 151 -1.54 6.69 -16.21
CA VAL A 151 -0.90 6.55 -17.52
C VAL A 151 -1.73 5.69 -18.45
N ALA A 152 -2.27 4.56 -17.95
CA ALA A 152 -3.13 3.69 -18.75
C ALA A 152 -4.42 4.39 -19.21
N MET A 153 -5.08 5.17 -18.33
CA MET A 153 -6.26 5.94 -18.69
C MET A 153 -5.97 7.01 -19.74
N LEU A 154 -4.87 7.77 -19.56
CA LEU A 154 -4.44 8.79 -20.52
C LEU A 154 -4.09 8.20 -21.89
N MET A 155 -3.56 6.97 -21.93
CA MET A 155 -3.28 6.27 -23.19
C MET A 155 -4.54 5.84 -23.94
N ILE A 156 -5.65 5.57 -23.25
CA ILE A 156 -6.91 5.17 -23.88
C ILE A 156 -7.63 6.38 -24.46
N ASP A 157 -7.98 7.36 -23.62
CA ASP A 157 -8.61 8.61 -24.04
C ASP A 157 -8.27 9.74 -23.05
N PRO A 158 -7.40 10.70 -23.42
CA PRO A 158 -7.03 11.81 -22.56
C PRO A 158 -8.20 12.73 -22.19
N LEU A 159 -9.15 12.92 -23.11
CA LEU A 159 -10.27 13.83 -22.92
C LEU A 159 -11.29 13.23 -21.95
N LEU A 160 -11.61 11.94 -22.13
CA LEU A 160 -12.48 11.20 -21.22
C LEU A 160 -11.87 11.09 -19.82
N CYS A 161 -10.54 10.94 -19.74
CA CYS A 161 -9.80 10.97 -18.48
C CYS A 161 -9.97 12.32 -17.75
N LEU A 162 -9.78 13.45 -18.45
CA LEU A 162 -9.95 14.79 -17.87
C LEU A 162 -11.38 15.02 -17.37
N VAL A 163 -12.37 14.63 -18.16
CA VAL A 163 -13.79 14.74 -17.77
C VAL A 163 -14.07 13.88 -16.52
N SER A 164 -13.45 12.71 -16.42
CA SER A 164 -13.58 11.83 -15.26
C SER A 164 -12.93 12.40 -13.99
N PHE A 165 -12.03 13.38 -14.11
CA PHE A 165 -11.44 14.08 -12.97
C PHE A 165 -12.34 15.17 -12.37
N ILE A 166 -13.32 15.69 -13.11
CA ILE A 166 -14.23 16.73 -12.64
C ILE A 166 -15.02 16.37 -11.36
N PRO A 167 -15.56 15.14 -11.17
CA PRO A 167 -16.29 14.80 -9.94
C PRO A 167 -15.41 14.72 -8.69
N LEU A 168 -14.10 14.45 -8.80
CA LEU A 168 -13.19 14.34 -7.66
C LEU A 168 -13.07 15.62 -6.80
N PRO A 169 -12.76 16.81 -7.35
CA PRO A 169 -12.72 18.04 -6.58
C PRO A 169 -14.10 18.44 -6.06
N LEU A 170 -15.17 18.14 -6.79
CA LEU A 170 -16.53 18.39 -6.35
C LEU A 170 -16.82 17.62 -5.05
N ILE A 171 -16.57 16.30 -5.05
CA ILE A 171 -16.71 15.46 -3.87
C ILE A 171 -15.84 15.97 -2.73
N ALA A 172 -14.58 16.32 -2.99
CA ALA A 172 -13.67 16.83 -1.95
C ALA A 172 -14.20 18.11 -1.27
N VAL A 173 -14.76 19.04 -2.04
CA VAL A 173 -15.37 20.28 -1.50
C VAL A 173 -16.62 19.95 -0.68
N PHE A 174 -17.49 19.09 -1.21
CA PHE A 174 -18.71 18.68 -0.50
C PHE A 174 -18.39 17.97 0.81
N THR A 175 -17.47 17.00 0.80
CA THR A 175 -17.04 16.31 2.01
C THR A 175 -16.46 17.28 3.02
N LYS A 176 -15.58 18.20 2.61
CA LYS A 176 -15.02 19.22 3.52
C LYS A 176 -16.10 20.09 4.17
N TYR A 177 -17.09 20.52 3.38
CA TYR A 177 -18.20 21.33 3.88
C TYR A 177 -19.06 20.57 4.90
N VAL A 178 -19.45 19.33 4.57
CA VAL A 178 -20.27 18.48 5.45
C VAL A 178 -19.51 18.11 6.72
N SER A 179 -18.23 17.72 6.60
CA SER A 179 -17.38 17.40 7.76
C SER A 179 -17.22 18.61 8.69
N ALA A 180 -16.99 19.81 8.15
CA ALA A 180 -16.90 21.02 8.98
C ALA A 180 -18.20 21.30 9.74
N ARG A 181 -19.36 21.06 9.10
CA ARG A 181 -20.66 21.24 9.76
C ARG A 181 -20.90 20.19 10.84
N LEU A 182 -20.56 18.93 10.58
CA LEU A 182 -20.66 17.85 11.57
C LEU A 182 -19.77 18.09 12.79
N TYR A 183 -18.52 18.51 12.59
CA TYR A 183 -17.62 18.84 13.70
C TYR A 183 -18.10 20.01 14.55
N SER A 184 -18.88 20.94 14.00
CA SER A 184 -19.46 22.03 14.79
C SER A 184 -20.68 21.61 15.64
N LEU A 185 -21.20 20.39 15.45
CA LEU A 185 -22.35 19.85 16.19
C LEU A 185 -21.96 19.01 17.41
N PHE A 186 -20.68 18.64 17.54
CA PHE A 186 -20.11 17.89 18.67
C PHE A 186 -19.08 18.75 19.41
#